data_AF-A0A8T4J1X1-F1
#
_entry.id   AF-A0A8T4J1X1-F1
#
_cell.length_a   1.000
_cell.length_b   1.000
_cell.length_c   1.000
_cell.angle_alpha   90.00
_cell.angle_beta   90.00
_cell.angle_gamma   90.00
#
_symmetry.space_group_name_H-M   'P 1'
#
loop_
_entity.id
_entity.type
_entity.pdbx_description
1 polymer ?
#
loop_
_entity_poly.entity_id
_entity_poly.type
_entity_poly.pdbx_seq_one_letter_code
_entity_poly.pdbx_strand_id
1 'polypeptide(L)'
;RSRAAERRSRRYRRDAKWSPYAFISPFFLFFAAFGLFPLLYTGWASLHKVSLHSPTDMEWAGLHNYSRLLEDEFFWNALRNTFTIGVISTVPQLLMALGLAHLLNYRLRGSMFYRVAMLTPYATSVAAATLVFTLL
;
A
#
# COMPACT_ATOMS: atom_id res chain seq x y z
N ARG A 1 -22.35 -4.86 -52.44
CA ARG A 1 -21.10 -4.49 -51.70
C ARG A 1 -21.34 -3.87 -50.30
N SER A 2 -22.57 -3.80 -49.77
CA SER A 2 -22.89 -3.03 -48.53
C SER A 2 -22.80 -3.78 -47.19
N ARG A 3 -22.82 -5.13 -47.15
CA ARG A 3 -22.87 -5.90 -45.88
C ARG A 3 -21.53 -5.98 -45.13
N ALA A 4 -20.40 -5.69 -45.78
CA ALA A 4 -19.08 -5.75 -45.17
C ALA A 4 -18.77 -4.53 -44.27
N ALA A 5 -19.31 -3.35 -44.63
CA ALA A 5 -19.10 -2.11 -43.89
C ALA A 5 -19.82 -2.11 -42.51
N GLU A 6 -21.03 -2.64 -42.45
CA GLU A 6 -21.80 -2.76 -41.20
C GLU A 6 -21.17 -3.73 -40.18
N ARG A 7 -20.56 -4.82 -40.66
CA ARG A 7 -19.86 -5.78 -39.78
C ARG A 7 -18.62 -5.17 -39.14
N ARG A 8 -17.92 -4.29 -39.86
CA ARG A 8 -16.71 -3.60 -39.37
C ARG A 8 -17.05 -2.59 -38.29
N SER A 9 -18.17 -1.85 -38.42
CA SER A 9 -18.59 -0.86 -37.41
C SER A 9 -19.09 -1.51 -36.12
N ARG A 10 -19.79 -2.66 -36.20
CA ARG A 10 -20.25 -3.41 -35.01
C ARG A 10 -19.12 -4.07 -34.23
N ARG A 11 -18.07 -4.55 -34.91
CA ARG A 11 -16.86 -5.10 -34.27
C ARG A 11 -16.10 -3.99 -33.53
N TYR A 12 -15.86 -2.85 -34.19
CA TYR A 12 -15.21 -1.68 -33.60
C TYR A 12 -15.96 -1.15 -32.36
N ARG A 13 -17.30 -1.16 -32.37
CA ARG A 13 -18.13 -0.72 -31.23
C ARG A 13 -18.17 -1.72 -30.07
N ARG A 14 -17.88 -3.01 -30.32
CA ARG A 14 -17.72 -4.04 -29.29
C ARG A 14 -16.28 -4.04 -28.75
N ASP A 15 -15.28 -3.89 -29.62
CA ASP A 15 -13.88 -3.71 -29.22
C ASP A 15 -13.75 -2.45 -28.34
N ALA A 16 -14.30 -1.30 -28.74
CA ALA A 16 -14.30 -0.09 -27.90
C ALA A 16 -14.99 -0.25 -26.52
N LYS A 17 -15.92 -1.21 -26.37
CA LYS A 17 -16.60 -1.49 -25.10
C LYS A 17 -15.87 -2.49 -24.21
N TRP A 18 -15.15 -3.45 -24.80
CA TRP A 18 -14.52 -4.55 -24.05
C TRP A 18 -12.99 -4.42 -23.94
N SER A 19 -12.35 -3.75 -24.90
CA SER A 19 -10.91 -3.49 -24.88
C SER A 19 -10.44 -2.74 -23.62
N PRO A 20 -11.14 -1.74 -23.07
CA PRO A 20 -10.73 -1.10 -21.82
C PRO A 20 -10.68 -2.08 -20.64
N TYR A 21 -11.63 -3.01 -20.55
CA TYR A 21 -11.66 -4.02 -19.48
C TYR A 21 -10.56 -5.06 -19.65
N ALA A 22 -10.19 -5.42 -20.88
CA ALA A 22 -9.08 -6.32 -21.15
C ALA A 22 -7.71 -5.71 -20.78
N PHE A 23 -7.56 -4.38 -20.88
CA PHE A 23 -6.32 -3.71 -20.46
C PHE A 23 -6.20 -3.57 -18.93
N ILE A 24 -7.32 -3.47 -18.21
CA ILE A 24 -7.31 -3.33 -16.75
C ILE A 24 -7.40 -4.72 -16.06
N SER A 25 -7.86 -5.77 -16.76
CA SER A 25 -7.96 -7.12 -16.22
C SER A 25 -6.66 -7.71 -15.65
N PRO A 26 -5.45 -7.55 -16.23
CA PRO A 26 -4.25 -8.10 -15.62
C PRO A 26 -3.99 -7.50 -14.24
N PHE A 27 -4.17 -6.19 -14.06
CA PHE A 27 -4.06 -5.54 -12.76
C PHE A 27 -5.04 -6.15 -11.74
N PHE A 28 -6.32 -6.29 -12.11
CA PHE A 28 -7.33 -6.85 -11.20
C PHE A 28 -7.10 -8.33 -10.90
N LEU A 29 -6.58 -9.11 -11.85
CA LEU A 29 -6.23 -10.51 -11.61
C LEU A 29 -5.11 -10.63 -10.58
N PHE A 30 -4.02 -9.87 -10.75
CA PHE A 30 -2.92 -9.84 -9.78
C PHE A 30 -3.38 -9.29 -8.42
N PHE A 31 -4.13 -8.19 -8.42
CA PHE A 31 -4.69 -7.62 -7.20
C PHE A 31 -5.63 -8.61 -6.50
N ALA A 32 -6.48 -9.33 -7.24
CA ALA A 32 -7.37 -10.32 -6.66
C ALA A 32 -6.60 -11.50 -6.04
N ALA A 33 -5.59 -12.02 -6.75
CA ALA A 33 -4.82 -13.17 -6.29
C ALA A 33 -3.87 -12.84 -5.13
N PHE A 34 -3.22 -11.68 -5.14
CA PHE A 34 -2.15 -11.34 -4.18
C PHE A 34 -2.52 -10.25 -3.18
N GLY A 35 -3.58 -9.47 -3.43
CA GLY A 35 -4.07 -8.44 -2.52
C GLY A 35 -5.37 -8.84 -1.83
N LEU A 36 -6.42 -9.05 -2.64
CA LEU A 36 -7.77 -9.30 -2.13
C LEU A 36 -7.90 -10.69 -1.49
N PHE A 37 -7.37 -11.74 -2.12
CA PHE A 37 -7.44 -13.10 -1.58
C PHE A 37 -6.81 -13.20 -0.18
N PRO A 38 -5.55 -12.78 0.07
CA PRO A 38 -4.98 -12.85 1.41
C PRO A 38 -5.69 -11.92 2.41
N LEU A 39 -6.23 -10.78 1.96
CA LEU A 39 -7.01 -9.88 2.82
C LEU A 39 -8.31 -10.56 3.27
N LEU A 40 -9.05 -11.19 2.35
CA LEU A 40 -10.26 -11.94 2.67
C LEU A 40 -9.95 -13.13 3.57
N TYR A 41 -8.87 -13.86 3.28
CA TYR A 41 -8.41 -14.97 4.13
C TYR A 41 -8.05 -14.49 5.55
N THR A 42 -7.37 -13.35 5.67
CA THR A 42 -7.02 -12.76 6.97
C THR A 42 -8.27 -12.32 7.74
N GLY A 43 -9.26 -11.74 7.05
CA GLY A 43 -10.55 -11.40 7.65
C GLY A 43 -11.37 -12.64 8.05
N TRP A 44 -11.30 -13.72 7.28
CA TRP A 44 -11.90 -15.00 7.68
C TRP A 44 -11.19 -15.58 8.90
N ALA A 45 -9.85 -15.58 8.89
CA ALA A 45 -9.03 -16.06 9.99
C ALA A 45 -9.21 -15.22 11.27
N SER A 46 -9.45 -13.92 11.19
CA SER A 46 -9.65 -13.07 12.38
C SER A 46 -10.95 -13.40 13.12
N LEU A 47 -11.94 -13.98 12.45
CA LEU A 47 -13.20 -14.46 13.04
C LEU A 47 -13.08 -15.89 13.61
N HIS A 48 -11.99 -16.59 13.33
CA HIS A 48 -11.71 -17.92 13.83
C HIS A 48 -10.59 -17.88 14.87
N LYS A 49 -10.58 -18.84 15.78
CA LYS A 49 -9.44 -19.08 16.65
C LYS A 49 -8.46 -19.95 15.88
N VAL A 50 -7.43 -19.33 15.31
CA VAL A 50 -6.36 -20.03 14.61
C VAL A 50 -5.17 -20.16 15.55
N SER A 51 -4.86 -21.39 15.96
CA SER A 51 -3.65 -21.68 16.73
C SER A 51 -2.49 -21.96 15.78
N LEU A 52 -1.34 -21.30 15.95
CA LEU A 52 -0.15 -21.57 15.11
C LEU A 52 0.33 -23.04 15.19
N HIS A 53 0.00 -23.74 16.28
CA HIS A 53 0.35 -25.14 16.51
C HIS A 53 -0.62 -26.13 15.85
N SER A 54 -1.84 -25.71 15.51
CA SER A 54 -2.86 -26.52 14.82
C SER A 54 -3.65 -25.63 13.86
N PRO A 55 -3.10 -25.32 12.66
CA PRO A 55 -3.76 -24.42 11.71
C PRO A 55 -5.09 -24.95 11.18
N THR A 56 -5.31 -26.27 11.28
CA THR A 56 -6.51 -26.98 10.81
C THR A 56 -7.68 -26.87 11.77
N ASP A 57 -7.42 -26.59 13.05
CA ASP A 57 -8.46 -26.45 14.08
C ASP A 57 -8.94 -24.99 14.13
N MET A 58 -9.64 -24.57 13.07
CA MET A 58 -10.27 -23.25 13.00
C MET A 58 -11.61 -23.29 13.75
N GLU A 59 -11.59 -23.07 15.07
CA GLU A 59 -12.83 -22.91 15.83
C GLU A 59 -13.48 -21.56 15.51
N TRP A 60 -14.77 -21.52 15.20
CA TRP A 60 -15.50 -20.27 14.99
C TRP A 60 -15.58 -19.47 16.31
N ALA A 61 -14.81 -18.40 16.42
CA ALA A 61 -14.74 -17.55 17.61
C ALA A 61 -15.61 -16.28 17.48
N GLY A 62 -16.11 -15.98 16.28
CA GLY A 62 -16.91 -14.79 16.01
C GLY A 62 -16.16 -13.50 16.36
N LEU A 63 -16.80 -12.61 17.11
CA LEU A 63 -16.21 -11.33 17.55
C LEU A 63 -15.38 -11.43 18.84
N HIS A 64 -15.23 -12.62 19.41
CA HIS A 64 -14.55 -12.79 20.69
C HIS A 64 -13.06 -12.44 20.64
N ASN A 65 -12.41 -12.60 19.49
CA ASN A 65 -11.03 -12.15 19.29
C ASN A 65 -10.90 -10.63 19.41
N TYR A 66 -11.90 -9.87 18.93
CA TYR A 66 -11.90 -8.41 19.01
C TYR A 66 -12.19 -7.91 20.43
N SER A 67 -13.12 -8.55 21.16
CA SER A 67 -13.39 -8.16 22.55
C SER A 67 -12.16 -8.35 23.44
N ARG A 68 -11.45 -9.47 23.30
CA ARG A 68 -10.18 -9.70 24.02
C ARG A 68 -9.10 -8.69 23.63
N LEU A 69 -9.00 -8.33 22.35
CA LEU A 69 -8.01 -7.37 21.88
C LEU A 69 -8.24 -5.97 22.46
N LEU A 70 -9.50 -5.57 22.65
CA LEU A 70 -9.85 -4.28 23.23
C LEU A 70 -9.58 -4.21 24.74
N GLU A 71 -9.58 -5.34 25.44
CA GLU A 71 -9.24 -5.43 26.87
C GLU A 71 -7.72 -5.59 27.10
N ASP A 72 -6.94 -5.83 26.04
CA ASP A 72 -5.50 -6.07 26.13
C ASP A 72 -4.70 -4.76 26.21
N GLU A 73 -4.01 -4.53 27.33
CA GLU A 73 -3.13 -3.38 27.53
C GLU A 73 -1.96 -3.37 26.53
N PHE A 74 -1.46 -4.53 26.09
CA PHE A 74 -0.40 -4.60 25.09
C PHE A 74 -0.87 -4.06 23.74
N PHE A 75 -2.12 -4.32 23.37
CA PHE A 75 -2.70 -3.76 22.14
C PHE A 75 -2.75 -2.24 22.18
N TRP A 76 -3.26 -1.65 23.27
CA TRP A 76 -3.32 -0.19 23.43
C TRP A 76 -1.95 0.46 23.51
N ASN A 77 -1.00 -0.18 24.19
CA ASN A 77 0.39 0.27 24.24
C ASN A 77 1.05 0.24 22.86
N ALA A 78 0.89 -0.86 22.11
CA ALA A 78 1.39 -0.98 20.74
C ALA A 78 0.75 0.05 19.80
N LEU A 79 -0.58 0.20 19.86
CA LEU A 79 -1.33 1.17 19.05
C LEU A 79 -0.87 2.60 19.32
N ARG A 80 -0.75 2.98 20.59
CA ARG A 80 -0.24 4.30 20.99
C ARG A 80 1.19 4.50 20.52
N ASN A 81 2.05 3.48 20.65
CA ASN A 81 3.44 3.58 20.21
C ASN A 81 3.53 3.78 18.69
N THR A 82 2.83 2.96 17.90
CA THR A 82 2.79 3.10 16.44
C THR A 82 2.25 4.45 16.01
N PHE A 83 1.17 4.92 16.63
CA PHE A 83 0.59 6.23 16.32
C PHE A 83 1.53 7.37 16.72
N THR A 84 2.14 7.29 17.91
CA THR A 84 3.07 8.31 18.42
C THR A 84 4.31 8.39 17.55
N ILE A 85 4.94 7.26 17.21
CA ILE A 85 6.08 7.21 16.29
C ILE A 85 5.67 7.74 14.91
N GLY A 86 4.52 7.31 14.39
CA GLY A 86 4.00 7.76 13.10
C GLY A 86 3.81 9.27 13.04
N VAL A 87 3.18 9.87 14.05
CA VAL A 87 2.96 11.32 14.12
C VAL A 87 4.26 12.08 14.32
N ILE A 88 5.10 11.66 15.28
CA ILE A 88 6.38 12.33 15.57
C ILE A 88 7.35 12.22 14.39
N SER A 89 7.27 11.16 13.59
CA SER A 89 8.07 11.02 12.37
C SER A 89 7.48 11.81 11.19
N THR A 90 6.19 11.65 10.92
CA THR A 90 5.54 12.20 9.73
C THR A 90 5.38 13.72 9.80
N VAL A 91 5.02 14.28 10.97
CA VAL A 91 4.75 15.73 11.08
C VAL A 91 6.01 16.57 10.81
N PRO A 92 7.16 16.34 11.48
CA PRO A 92 8.39 17.06 11.16
C PRO A 92 8.84 16.80 9.72
N GLN A 93 8.71 15.57 9.22
CA GLN A 93 9.05 15.23 7.84
C GLN A 93 8.25 16.06 6.84
N LEU A 94 6.93 16.18 7.02
CA LEU A 94 6.08 17.01 6.15
C LEU A 94 6.40 18.49 6.27
N LEU A 95 6.64 19.01 7.49
CA LEU A 95 7.02 20.40 7.70
C LEU A 95 8.35 20.73 7.00
N MET A 96 9.35 19.86 7.14
CA MET A 96 10.63 20.00 6.44
C MET A 96 10.46 19.90 4.93
N ALA A 97 9.72 18.89 4.44
CA ALA A 97 9.48 18.70 3.00
C ALA A 97 8.78 19.92 2.39
N LEU A 98 7.79 20.48 3.07
CA LEU A 98 7.07 21.67 2.62
C LEU A 98 7.98 22.91 2.64
N GLY A 99 8.79 23.08 3.69
CA GLY A 99 9.77 24.17 3.77
C GLY A 99 10.80 24.10 2.65
N LEU A 100 11.35 22.92 2.38
CA LEU A 100 12.28 22.71 1.27
C LEU A 100 11.60 22.91 -0.09
N ALA A 101 10.37 22.43 -0.27
CA ALA A 101 9.61 22.62 -1.51
C ALA A 101 9.33 24.11 -1.78
N HIS A 102 8.98 24.89 -0.74
CA HIS A 102 8.78 26.33 -0.88
C HIS A 102 10.08 27.06 -1.25
N LEU A 103 11.19 26.71 -0.60
CA LEU A 103 12.50 27.29 -0.91
C LEU A 103 12.92 26.98 -2.36
N LEU A 104 12.65 25.75 -2.83
CA LEU A 104 12.99 25.28 -4.16
C LEU A 104 12.07 25.82 -5.27
N ASN A 105 10.93 26.43 -4.91
CA ASN A 105 10.03 27.06 -5.85
C ASN A 105 10.58 28.40 -6.38
N TYR A 106 11.50 29.04 -5.67
CA TYR A 106 12.24 30.19 -6.20
C TYR A 106 13.19 29.73 -7.30
N ARG A 107 13.47 30.59 -8.31
CA ARG A 107 14.42 30.33 -9.40
C ARG A 107 15.87 30.22 -8.87
N LEU A 108 16.15 29.12 -8.17
CA LEU A 108 17.49 28.80 -7.67
C LEU A 108 18.36 28.35 -8.85
N ARG A 109 19.50 29.01 -9.01
CA ARG A 109 20.58 28.55 -9.89
C ARG A 109 21.13 27.25 -9.31
N GLY A 110 20.94 26.12 -10.00
CA GLY A 110 21.37 24.79 -9.54
C GLY A 110 20.27 23.86 -8.99
N SER A 111 19.00 24.10 -9.32
CA SER A 111 17.85 23.27 -8.87
C SER A 111 18.01 21.76 -9.09
N MET A 112 18.76 21.32 -10.11
CA MET A 112 19.05 19.91 -10.35
C MET A 112 19.90 19.27 -9.25
N PHE A 113 20.92 19.98 -8.73
CA PHE A 113 21.77 19.46 -7.66
C PHE A 113 20.95 19.20 -6.38
N TYR A 114 20.11 20.17 -5.99
CA TYR A 114 19.23 20.05 -4.82
C TYR A 114 18.20 18.94 -4.99
N ARG A 115 17.61 18.77 -6.18
CA ARG A 115 16.67 17.65 -6.45
C ARG A 115 17.35 16.29 -6.33
N VAL A 116 18.54 16.14 -6.91
CA VAL A 116 19.28 14.87 -6.85
C VAL A 116 19.68 14.56 -5.41
N ALA A 117 20.23 15.52 -4.67
CA ALA A 117 20.64 15.32 -3.27
C ALA A 117 19.47 14.89 -2.36
N MET A 118 18.26 15.45 -2.57
CA MET A 118 17.05 15.04 -1.83
C MET A 118 16.55 13.64 -2.21
N LEU A 119 16.82 13.18 -3.44
CA LEU A 119 16.36 11.89 -3.94
C LEU A 119 17.35 10.74 -3.66
N THR A 120 18.65 11.03 -3.53
CA THR A 120 19.67 10.04 -3.19
C THR A 120 19.31 9.14 -2.01
N PRO A 121 18.85 9.66 -0.84
CA PRO A 121 18.51 8.79 0.28
C PRO A 121 17.29 7.89 0.02
N TYR A 122 16.38 8.26 -0.88
CA TYR A 122 15.27 7.38 -1.28
C TYR A 122 15.71 6.20 -2.13
N ALA A 123 16.86 6.31 -2.80
CA ALA A 123 17.47 5.20 -3.53
C ALA A 123 18.25 4.24 -2.62
N THR A 124 18.58 4.66 -1.40
CA THR A 124 19.27 3.82 -0.41
C THR A 124 18.32 2.80 0.19
N SER A 125 18.73 1.53 0.21
CA SER A 125 17.96 0.47 0.89
C SER A 125 17.82 0.75 2.38
N VAL A 126 16.63 0.51 2.93
CA VAL A 126 16.35 0.62 4.37
C VAL A 126 17.37 -0.18 5.17
N ALA A 127 17.73 -1.40 4.73
CA ALA A 127 18.70 -2.24 5.42
C ALA A 127 20.10 -1.58 5.51
N ALA A 128 20.55 -0.92 4.44
CA ALA A 128 21.83 -0.22 4.43
C ALA A 128 21.81 1.00 5.36
N ALA A 129 20.70 1.75 5.38
CA ALA A 129 20.52 2.87 6.29
C ALA A 129 20.56 2.42 7.76
N THR A 130 19.87 1.33 8.12
CA THR A 130 19.87 0.80 9.49
C THR A 130 21.27 0.40 9.96
N LEU A 131 22.07 -0.24 9.08
CA LEU A 131 23.45 -0.62 9.41
C LEU A 131 24.32 0.60 9.70
N VAL A 132 24.21 1.66 8.91
CA VAL A 132 24.97 2.90 9.13
C VAL A 132 24.60 3.53 10.48
N PHE A 133 23.31 3.59 10.81
CA PHE A 133 22.85 4.13 12.10
C PHE A 133 23.22 3.27 13.31
N THR A 134 23.39 1.95 13.12
CA THR A 134 23.78 1.02 14.20
C THR A 134 25.29 1.04 14.45
N LEU A 135 26.08 1.40 13.43
CA LEU A 135 27.54 1.54 13.53
C LEU A 135 27.97 2.92 14.06
N LEU A 136 27.05 3.88 14.13
CA LEU A 136 27.20 5.20 14.74
C LEU A 136 26.86 5.13 16.24
#